data_AF-A0A973G4C3-F1
#
_entry.id   AF-A0A973G4C3-F1
#
_cell.length_a   1.000
_cell.length_b   1.000
_cell.length_c   1.000
_cell.angle_alpha   90.00
_cell.angle_beta   90.00
_cell.angle_gamma   90.00
#
_symmetry.space_group_name_H-M   'P 1'
#
loop_
_entity.id
_entity.type
_entity.pdbx_description
1 polymer ?
#
loop_
_entity_poly.entity_id
_entity_poly.type
_entity_poly.pdbx_seq_one_letter_code
_entity_poly.pdbx_strand_id
1 'polypeptide(L)'
;MSPIRSFTPQRDTGNALNAVFKEKIKGWIGLSRPPFHTVGVLPFILGTFLAWKVDGVFSTTIFMLGVCAVILILLSTYHAGEYFDHEEDRISKKLFHSLFSGGSGVIPAGIVSRKVPLWTSLITFALAATIGIILQFVLETGPYTLLLGCLGAFPGFFYSTRPIRLVERGVGELCIGFCYGWLPVASGFYIQTGYVNSIIHWIGVPIGLTIFNVILLNEFPDFIADSTVGKRNILVRVG
;
A
#
# COMPACT_ATOMS: atom_id res chain seq x y z
N MET A 1 -58.61 39.58 -9.69
CA MET A 1 -57.69 39.03 -8.68
C MET A 1 -57.27 37.63 -9.11
N SER A 2 -56.08 37.48 -9.71
CA SER A 2 -55.52 36.16 -10.05
C SER A 2 -54.66 35.64 -8.89
N PRO A 3 -54.74 34.36 -8.50
CA PRO A 3 -53.89 33.83 -7.44
C PRO A 3 -52.46 33.61 -7.94
N ILE A 4 -51.49 34.09 -7.16
CA ILE A 4 -50.06 33.89 -7.36
C ILE A 4 -49.74 32.41 -7.12
N ARG A 5 -49.27 31.70 -8.15
CA ARG A 5 -48.72 30.34 -8.00
C ARG A 5 -47.41 30.41 -7.23
N SER A 6 -47.36 29.76 -6.07
CA SER A 6 -46.13 29.52 -5.31
C SER A 6 -45.25 28.54 -6.10
N PHE A 7 -44.12 29.04 -6.60
CA PHE A 7 -43.06 28.22 -7.20
C PHE A 7 -42.23 27.64 -6.04
N THR A 8 -42.52 26.40 -5.63
CA THR A 8 -41.58 25.64 -4.81
C THR A 8 -40.53 25.05 -5.76
N PRO A 9 -39.23 25.38 -5.61
CA PRO A 9 -38.21 24.74 -6.42
C PRO A 9 -38.12 23.27 -5.98
N GLN A 10 -38.54 22.35 -6.85
CA GLN A 10 -38.18 20.94 -6.74
C GLN A 10 -36.65 20.87 -6.77
N ARG A 11 -36.03 20.74 -5.59
CA ARG A 11 -34.60 20.40 -5.49
C ARG A 11 -34.42 19.07 -6.19
N ASP A 12 -33.59 19.08 -7.21
CA ASP A 12 -33.29 17.96 -8.09
C ASP A 12 -32.46 16.90 -7.35
N THR A 13 -33.13 16.12 -6.49
CA THR A 13 -32.53 15.18 -5.54
C THR A 13 -31.75 14.06 -6.23
N GLY A 14 -32.12 13.69 -7.45
CA GLY A 14 -31.41 12.68 -8.25
C GLY A 14 -30.01 13.13 -8.66
N ASN A 15 -29.84 14.40 -9.01
CA ASN A 15 -28.53 14.97 -9.37
C ASN A 15 -27.61 15.09 -8.15
N ALA A 16 -28.15 15.42 -6.98
CA ALA A 16 -27.41 15.46 -5.74
C ALA A 16 -26.92 14.07 -5.28
N LEU A 17 -27.77 13.04 -5.39
CA LEU A 17 -27.41 11.67 -4.99
C LEU A 17 -26.30 11.09 -5.86
N ASN A 18 -26.36 11.35 -7.18
CA ASN A 18 -25.34 10.95 -8.13
C ASN A 18 -24.00 11.67 -7.90
N ALA A 19 -24.04 12.95 -7.51
CA ALA A 19 -22.84 13.70 -7.17
C ALA A 19 -22.15 13.13 -5.92
N VAL A 20 -22.91 12.88 -4.85
CA VAL A 20 -22.39 12.28 -3.60
C VAL A 20 -21.81 10.89 -3.85
N PHE A 21 -22.47 10.06 -4.67
CA PHE A 21 -21.98 8.74 -5.02
C PHE A 21 -20.64 8.80 -5.79
N LYS A 22 -20.54 9.69 -6.77
CA LYS A 22 -19.29 9.91 -7.54
C LYS A 22 -18.15 10.40 -6.64
N GLU A 23 -18.44 11.32 -5.72
CA GLU A 23 -17.44 11.80 -4.75
C GLU A 23 -16.95 10.68 -3.82
N LYS A 24 -17.85 9.83 -3.33
CA LYS A 24 -17.47 8.67 -2.53
C LYS A 24 -16.59 7.68 -3.30
N ILE A 25 -16.94 7.37 -4.56
CA ILE A 25 -16.10 6.51 -5.42
C ILE A 25 -14.72 7.13 -5.60
N LYS A 26 -14.66 8.43 -5.91
CA LYS A 26 -13.39 9.14 -6.06
C LYS A 26 -12.56 9.09 -4.77
N GLY A 27 -13.21 9.23 -3.62
CA GLY A 27 -12.57 9.09 -2.31
C GLY A 27 -11.96 7.71 -2.09
N TRP A 28 -12.70 6.64 -2.39
CA TRP A 28 -12.19 5.26 -2.28
C TRP A 28 -11.06 4.97 -3.27
N ILE A 29 -11.17 5.40 -4.52
CA ILE A 29 -10.11 5.23 -5.53
C ILE A 29 -8.85 5.99 -5.10
N GLY A 30 -9.00 7.21 -4.60
CA GLY A 30 -7.88 8.00 -4.08
C GLY A 30 -7.21 7.32 -2.88
N LEU A 31 -8.01 6.82 -1.93
CA LEU A 31 -7.51 6.15 -0.73
C LEU A 31 -6.75 4.86 -1.05
N SER A 32 -7.27 4.07 -1.99
CA SER A 32 -6.67 2.79 -2.39
C SER A 32 -5.40 2.95 -3.22
N ARG A 33 -5.01 4.15 -3.68
CA ARG A 33 -3.77 4.40 -4.45
C ARG A 33 -3.41 3.28 -5.47
N PRO A 34 -4.27 2.99 -6.48
CA PRO A 34 -4.11 1.80 -7.33
C PRO A 34 -2.75 1.67 -8.05
N PRO A 35 -2.12 2.74 -8.56
CA PRO A 35 -0.81 2.63 -9.21
C PRO A 35 0.27 2.05 -8.28
N PHE A 36 0.19 2.34 -6.98
CA PHE A 36 1.16 1.88 -6.00
C PHE A 36 0.99 0.40 -5.64
N HIS A 37 -0.08 -0.27 -6.07
CA HIS A 37 -0.22 -1.71 -5.86
C HIS A 37 0.72 -2.52 -6.77
N THR A 38 1.13 -1.93 -7.89
CA THR A 38 2.00 -2.58 -8.88
C THR A 38 3.36 -2.96 -8.30
N VAL A 39 3.89 -2.19 -7.35
CA VAL A 39 5.21 -2.42 -6.73
C VAL A 39 5.29 -3.72 -5.93
N GLY A 40 4.16 -4.23 -5.43
CA GLY A 40 4.11 -5.54 -4.75
C GLY A 40 3.53 -6.64 -5.63
N VAL A 41 2.49 -6.34 -6.42
CA VAL A 41 1.77 -7.34 -7.22
C VAL A 41 2.61 -7.84 -8.39
N LEU A 42 3.31 -6.96 -9.12
CA LEU A 42 4.09 -7.39 -10.28
C LEU A 42 5.30 -8.27 -9.90
N PRO A 43 6.10 -7.93 -8.88
CA PRO A 43 7.20 -8.82 -8.45
C PRO A 43 6.69 -10.16 -7.90
N PHE A 44 5.52 -10.18 -7.23
CA PHE A 44 4.88 -11.42 -6.79
C PHE A 44 4.44 -12.31 -7.96
N ILE A 45 3.80 -11.71 -8.96
CA ILE A 45 3.43 -12.41 -10.21
C ILE A 45 4.69 -12.97 -10.87
N LEU A 46 5.76 -12.18 -10.97
CA LEU A 46 7.04 -12.63 -11.51
C LEU A 46 7.58 -13.86 -10.75
N GLY A 47 7.61 -13.81 -9.41
CA GLY A 47 8.01 -14.94 -8.58
C GLY A 47 7.21 -16.21 -8.85
N THR A 48 5.89 -16.07 -8.97
CA THR A 48 4.99 -17.19 -9.29
C THR A 48 5.29 -17.79 -10.66
N PHE A 49 5.50 -16.96 -11.68
CA PHE A 49 5.83 -17.43 -13.03
C PHE A 49 7.22 -18.05 -13.10
N LEU A 50 8.17 -17.60 -12.28
CA LEU A 50 9.48 -18.24 -12.14
C LEU A 50 9.35 -19.64 -11.55
N ALA A 51 8.49 -19.86 -10.55
CA ALA A 51 8.19 -21.20 -10.03
C ALA A 51 7.67 -22.12 -11.14
N TRP A 52 6.73 -21.64 -11.95
CA TRP A 52 6.24 -22.39 -13.10
C TRP A 52 7.34 -22.68 -14.12
N LYS A 53 8.20 -21.70 -14.40
CA LYS A 53 9.25 -21.84 -15.42
C LYS A 53 10.40 -22.76 -15.00
N VAL A 54 10.78 -22.73 -13.72
CA VAL A 54 11.93 -23.47 -13.17
C VAL A 54 11.52 -24.90 -12.77
N ASP A 55 10.39 -25.06 -12.09
CA ASP A 55 9.98 -26.35 -11.50
C ASP A 55 8.72 -26.94 -12.14
N GLY A 56 8.06 -26.22 -13.06
CA GLY A 56 6.80 -26.68 -13.67
C GLY A 56 5.60 -26.60 -12.74
N VAL A 57 5.73 -26.02 -11.54
CA VAL A 57 4.67 -25.97 -10.53
C VAL A 57 3.86 -24.68 -10.65
N PHE A 58 2.54 -24.81 -10.79
CA PHE A 58 1.62 -23.68 -10.76
C PHE A 58 0.24 -24.11 -10.26
N SER A 59 -0.17 -23.54 -9.13
CA SER A 59 -1.52 -23.66 -8.60
C SER A 59 -2.23 -22.32 -8.73
N THR A 60 -3.29 -22.30 -9.54
CA THR A 60 -4.16 -21.12 -9.73
C THR A 60 -4.77 -20.66 -8.40
N THR A 61 -5.17 -21.60 -7.54
CA THR A 61 -5.77 -21.26 -6.24
C THR A 61 -4.76 -20.55 -5.33
N ILE A 62 -3.55 -21.09 -5.21
CA ILE A 62 -2.47 -20.48 -4.42
C ILE A 62 -2.09 -19.12 -4.99
N PHE A 63 -2.01 -19.01 -6.31
CA PHE A 63 -1.70 -17.76 -7.00
C PHE A 63 -2.75 -16.67 -6.70
N MET A 64 -4.04 -16.98 -6.88
CA MET A 64 -5.12 -16.01 -6.68
C MET A 64 -5.23 -15.56 -5.22
N LEU A 65 -5.07 -16.50 -4.27
CA LEU A 65 -5.03 -16.17 -2.85
C LEU A 65 -3.80 -15.33 -2.49
N GLY A 66 -2.63 -15.67 -3.04
CA GLY A 66 -1.40 -14.93 -2.82
C GLY A 66 -1.47 -13.48 -3.35
N VAL A 67 -1.97 -13.28 -4.57
CA VAL A 67 -2.22 -11.92 -5.12
C VAL A 67 -3.20 -11.16 -4.24
N CYS A 68 -4.29 -11.79 -3.81
CA CYS A 68 -5.26 -11.18 -2.92
C CYS A 68 -4.63 -10.76 -1.58
N ALA A 69 -3.80 -11.62 -0.98
CA ALA A 69 -3.07 -11.31 0.25
C ALA A 69 -2.11 -10.12 0.06
N VAL A 70 -1.35 -10.08 -1.03
CA VAL A 70 -0.45 -8.95 -1.35
C VAL A 70 -1.24 -7.64 -1.47
N ILE A 71 -2.36 -7.65 -2.20
CA ILE A 71 -3.23 -6.47 -2.34
C ILE A 71 -3.75 -6.00 -0.97
N LEU A 72 -4.20 -6.92 -0.12
CA LEU A 72 -4.71 -6.60 1.22
C LEU A 72 -3.62 -6.04 2.14
N ILE A 73 -2.39 -6.57 2.08
CA ILE A 73 -1.24 -6.04 2.82
C ILE A 73 -0.90 -4.61 2.37
N LEU A 74 -0.93 -4.35 1.05
CA LEU A 74 -0.67 -3.02 0.49
C LEU A 74 -1.76 -2.02 0.87
N LEU A 75 -3.04 -2.41 0.74
CA LEU A 75 -4.18 -1.62 1.23
C LEU A 75 -4.02 -1.27 2.71
N SER A 76 -3.66 -2.25 3.54
CA SER A 76 -3.44 -2.03 4.97
C SER A 76 -2.36 -1.00 5.24
N THR A 77 -1.24 -1.12 4.55
CA THR A 77 -0.08 -0.21 4.64
C THR A 77 -0.44 1.21 4.20
N TYR A 78 -1.06 1.37 3.04
CA TYR A 78 -1.41 2.70 2.51
C TYR A 78 -2.47 3.39 3.37
N HIS A 79 -3.49 2.66 3.83
CA HIS A 79 -4.53 3.23 4.67
C HIS A 79 -4.01 3.56 6.08
N ALA A 80 -3.06 2.78 6.62
CA ALA A 80 -2.36 3.15 7.85
C ALA A 80 -1.60 4.46 7.64
N GLY A 81 -0.82 4.57 6.56
CA GLY A 81 -0.10 5.80 6.20
C GLY A 81 -1.01 7.03 6.17
N GLU A 82 -2.16 6.95 5.47
CA GLU A 82 -3.15 8.05 5.41
C GLU A 82 -3.65 8.49 6.80
N TYR A 83 -3.75 7.57 7.76
CA TYR A 83 -4.19 7.91 9.11
C TYR A 83 -3.09 8.55 9.97
N PHE A 84 -1.86 8.03 9.88
CA PHE A 84 -0.75 8.36 10.78
C PHE A 84 0.13 9.52 10.28
N ASP A 85 0.30 9.69 8.97
CA ASP A 85 1.18 10.72 8.37
C ASP A 85 0.45 12.03 8.02
N HIS A 86 -0.82 12.17 8.42
CA HIS A 86 -1.69 13.31 8.07
C HIS A 86 -1.09 14.71 8.31
N GLU A 87 -0.36 14.91 9.41
CA GLU A 87 0.21 16.24 9.73
C GLU A 87 1.34 16.63 8.79
N GLU A 88 2.15 15.65 8.38
CA GLU A 88 3.23 15.84 7.43
C GLU A 88 2.70 16.03 6.02
N ASP A 89 1.72 15.22 5.60
CA ASP A 89 1.04 15.37 4.31
C ASP A 89 0.44 16.77 4.15
N ARG A 90 -0.04 17.36 5.26
CA ARG A 90 -0.55 18.74 5.30
C ARG A 90 0.54 19.79 5.10
N ILE A 91 1.75 19.55 5.60
CA ILE A 91 2.91 20.45 5.45
C ILE A 91 3.50 20.32 4.05
N SER A 92 3.76 19.10 3.58
CA SER A 92 4.29 18.82 2.25
C SER A 92 3.42 19.46 1.16
N LYS A 93 2.09 19.26 1.18
CA LYS A 93 1.16 19.89 0.21
C LYS A 93 1.17 21.41 0.18
N LYS A 94 1.55 22.08 1.27
CA LYS A 94 1.67 23.54 1.30
C LYS A 94 2.97 24.02 0.67
N LEU A 95 4.03 23.22 0.76
CA LEU A 95 5.36 23.55 0.29
C LEU A 95 5.56 23.18 -1.18
N PHE A 96 5.13 21.97 -1.57
CA PHE A 96 5.28 21.46 -2.93
C PHE A 96 4.09 20.56 -3.31
N HIS A 97 3.58 20.70 -4.54
CA HIS A 97 2.55 19.80 -5.06
C HIS A 97 3.22 18.74 -5.95
N SER A 98 3.38 17.52 -5.43
CA SER A 98 3.89 16.36 -6.17
C SER A 98 2.76 15.37 -6.44
N LEU A 99 2.79 14.70 -7.59
CA LEU A 99 1.90 13.57 -7.90
C LEU A 99 2.19 12.34 -7.02
N PHE A 100 3.36 12.30 -6.37
CA PHE A 100 3.87 11.15 -5.65
C PHE A 100 4.03 11.37 -4.14
N SER A 101 3.84 12.61 -3.66
CA SER A 101 4.10 13.00 -2.27
C SER A 101 2.88 13.68 -1.61
N GLY A 102 2.84 13.67 -0.27
CA GLY A 102 1.85 14.39 0.51
C GLY A 102 0.46 13.76 0.63
N GLY A 103 0.33 12.44 0.54
CA GLY A 103 -0.95 11.77 0.80
C GLY A 103 -1.94 11.75 -0.38
N SER A 104 -2.94 10.87 -0.34
CA SER A 104 -4.02 10.84 -1.34
C SER A 104 -4.83 12.16 -1.39
N GLY A 105 -4.80 12.92 -0.30
CA GLY A 105 -5.53 14.19 -0.16
C GLY A 105 -7.01 14.06 0.13
N VAL A 106 -7.55 12.83 0.25
CA VAL A 106 -8.98 12.61 0.47
C VAL A 106 -9.43 12.99 1.89
N ILE A 107 -8.54 12.90 2.89
CA ILE A 107 -8.83 13.31 4.27
C ILE A 107 -8.82 14.84 4.39
N PRO A 108 -7.76 15.58 3.97
CA PRO A 108 -7.77 17.04 4.03
C PRO A 108 -8.90 17.69 3.20
N ALA A 109 -9.28 17.06 2.08
CA ALA A 109 -10.40 17.52 1.26
C ALA A 109 -11.79 17.23 1.86
N GLY A 110 -11.87 16.55 3.02
CA GLY A 110 -13.13 16.23 3.69
C GLY A 110 -13.98 15.17 2.98
N ILE A 111 -13.44 14.48 1.97
CA ILE A 111 -14.15 13.47 1.16
C ILE A 111 -14.39 12.21 2.00
N VAL A 112 -13.41 11.83 2.83
CA VAL A 112 -13.46 10.63 3.67
C VAL A 112 -13.11 10.98 5.11
N SER A 113 -13.88 10.46 6.07
CA SER A 113 -13.58 10.62 7.50
C SER A 113 -12.31 9.89 7.88
N ARG A 114 -11.48 10.50 8.74
CA ARG A 114 -10.21 9.94 9.23
C ARG A 114 -10.36 8.54 9.86
N LYS A 115 -11.53 8.19 10.42
CA LYS A 115 -11.75 6.85 11.00
C LYS A 115 -11.77 5.74 9.95
N VAL A 116 -12.13 6.04 8.70
CA VAL A 116 -12.27 5.05 7.62
C VAL A 116 -10.92 4.38 7.28
N PRO A 117 -9.82 5.12 6.98
CA PRO A 117 -8.51 4.51 6.71
C PRO A 117 -8.01 3.65 7.86
N LEU A 118 -8.21 4.08 9.11
CA LEU A 118 -7.82 3.28 10.28
C LEU A 118 -8.53 1.92 10.31
N TRP A 119 -9.86 1.91 10.23
CA TRP A 119 -10.63 0.65 10.30
C TRP A 119 -10.36 -0.25 9.09
N THR A 120 -10.32 0.33 7.90
CA THR A 120 -10.02 -0.43 6.68
C THR A 120 -8.60 -1.00 6.68
N SER A 121 -7.62 -0.28 7.25
CA SER A 121 -6.27 -0.80 7.44
C SER A 121 -6.25 -2.05 8.33
N LEU A 122 -6.97 -2.02 9.45
CA LEU A 122 -7.08 -3.15 10.38
C LEU A 122 -7.85 -4.34 9.77
N ILE A 123 -8.95 -4.07 9.07
CA ILE A 123 -9.76 -5.11 8.43
C ILE A 123 -8.95 -5.80 7.33
N THR A 124 -8.29 -5.04 6.46
CA THR A 124 -7.47 -5.62 5.39
C THR A 124 -6.26 -6.38 5.94
N PHE A 125 -5.64 -5.91 7.02
CA PHE A 125 -4.60 -6.66 7.73
C PHE A 125 -5.11 -8.01 8.25
N ALA A 126 -6.28 -8.03 8.91
CA ALA A 126 -6.87 -9.25 9.45
C ALA A 126 -7.29 -10.24 8.34
N LEU A 127 -7.80 -9.73 7.21
CA LEU A 127 -8.12 -10.55 6.04
C LEU A 127 -6.85 -11.14 5.41
N ALA A 128 -5.79 -10.35 5.26
CA ALA A 128 -4.51 -10.84 4.76
C ALA A 128 -3.93 -11.94 5.67
N ALA A 129 -3.98 -11.75 6.99
CA ALA A 129 -3.55 -12.74 7.97
C ALA A 129 -4.37 -14.05 7.84
N THR A 130 -5.69 -13.94 7.67
CA THR A 130 -6.57 -15.09 7.42
C THR A 130 -6.14 -15.85 6.15
N ILE A 131 -5.85 -15.15 5.05
CA ILE A 131 -5.37 -15.80 3.82
C ILE A 131 -4.02 -16.47 4.05
N GLY A 132 -3.09 -15.84 4.79
CA GLY A 132 -1.81 -16.43 5.15
C GLY A 132 -1.97 -17.74 5.95
N ILE A 133 -2.91 -17.77 6.90
CA ILE A 133 -3.25 -18.97 7.69
C ILE A 133 -3.79 -20.07 6.77
N ILE A 134 -4.69 -19.74 5.84
CA ILE A 134 -5.23 -20.69 4.86
C ILE A 134 -4.09 -21.23 3.98
N LEU A 135 -3.23 -20.37 3.43
CA LEU A 135 -2.12 -20.78 2.58
C LEU A 135 -1.16 -21.73 3.32
N GLN A 136 -0.82 -21.46 4.58
CA GLN A 136 0.12 -22.28 5.32
C GLN A 136 -0.49 -23.59 5.84
N PHE A 137 -1.66 -23.54 6.46
CA PHE A 137 -2.20 -24.68 7.22
C PHE A 137 -3.26 -25.48 6.48
N VAL A 138 -3.92 -24.89 5.47
CA VAL A 138 -4.95 -25.60 4.67
C VAL A 138 -4.39 -26.02 3.33
N LEU A 139 -3.59 -25.16 2.69
CA LEU A 139 -2.97 -25.44 1.39
C LEU A 139 -1.51 -25.91 1.49
N GLU A 140 -0.98 -26.02 2.71
CA GLU A 140 0.33 -26.63 3.00
C GLU A 140 1.48 -26.07 2.15
N THR A 141 1.46 -24.77 1.83
CA THR A 141 2.43 -24.11 0.95
C THR A 141 3.86 -24.04 1.50
N GLY A 142 4.08 -24.52 2.73
CA GLY A 142 5.39 -24.61 3.38
C GLY A 142 5.45 -23.85 4.72
N PRO A 143 6.42 -24.21 5.58
CA PRO A 143 6.53 -23.66 6.93
C PRO A 143 6.86 -22.15 6.97
N TYR A 144 7.43 -21.58 5.91
CA TYR A 144 7.83 -20.17 5.87
C TYR A 144 6.78 -19.24 5.28
N THR A 145 5.60 -19.72 4.88
CA THR A 145 4.56 -18.91 4.25
C THR A 145 4.11 -17.73 5.12
N LEU A 146 3.74 -17.98 6.38
CA LEU A 146 3.38 -16.93 7.33
C LEU A 146 4.57 -16.05 7.68
N LEU A 147 5.79 -16.61 7.77
CA LEU A 147 6.98 -15.82 8.02
C LEU A 147 7.19 -14.77 6.92
N LEU A 148 7.13 -15.18 5.65
CA LEU A 148 7.26 -14.29 4.50
C LEU A 148 6.12 -13.25 4.46
N GLY A 149 4.89 -13.66 4.74
CA GLY A 149 3.75 -12.75 4.87
C GLY A 149 3.95 -11.72 5.99
N CYS A 150 4.42 -12.14 7.16
CA CYS A 150 4.72 -11.26 8.29
C CYS A 150 5.87 -10.29 7.97
N LEU A 151 6.92 -10.74 7.29
CA LEU A 151 8.03 -9.88 6.85
C LEU A 151 7.58 -8.79 5.86
N GLY A 152 6.42 -8.94 5.21
CA GLY A 152 5.82 -7.90 4.38
C GLY A 152 4.84 -7.03 5.18
N ALA A 153 3.93 -7.67 5.90
CA ALA A 153 2.84 -7.00 6.60
C ALA A 153 3.31 -6.15 7.79
N PHE A 154 4.25 -6.66 8.61
CA PHE A 154 4.71 -5.93 9.79
C PHE A 154 5.52 -4.69 9.42
N PRO A 155 6.56 -4.74 8.58
CA PRO A 155 7.28 -3.54 8.19
C PRO A 155 6.40 -2.55 7.44
N GLY A 156 5.48 -3.02 6.59
CA GLY A 156 4.51 -2.15 5.91
C GLY A 156 3.62 -1.39 6.89
N PHE A 157 2.97 -2.09 7.83
CA PHE A 157 2.13 -1.46 8.84
C PHE A 157 2.93 -0.54 9.77
N PHE A 158 4.09 -0.99 10.25
CA PHE A 158 4.97 -0.23 11.14
C PHE A 158 5.85 0.81 10.46
N TYR A 159 5.71 0.96 9.13
CA TYR A 159 6.43 1.99 8.38
C TYR A 159 6.05 3.39 8.87
N SER A 160 4.74 3.66 8.94
CA SER A 160 4.18 4.95 9.37
C SER A 160 3.58 4.91 10.78
N THR A 161 3.30 3.73 11.35
CA THR A 161 2.65 3.63 12.67
C THR A 161 3.63 3.68 13.85
N ARG A 162 3.24 4.39 14.92
CA ARG A 162 3.95 4.39 16.21
C ARG A 162 3.69 3.08 16.97
N PRO A 163 4.63 2.56 17.77
CA PRO A 163 5.87 3.20 18.23
C PRO A 163 7.10 3.01 17.33
N ILE A 164 7.01 2.19 16.28
CA ILE A 164 8.17 1.86 15.46
C ILE A 164 8.46 2.97 14.44
N ARG A 165 7.49 3.34 13.59
CA ARG A 165 7.58 4.39 12.55
C ARG A 165 8.93 4.37 11.81
N LEU A 166 9.17 3.31 11.03
CA LEU A 166 10.44 3.05 10.33
C LEU A 166 10.88 4.21 9.43
N VAL A 167 9.94 4.96 8.86
CA VAL A 167 10.21 6.15 8.02
C VAL A 167 11.06 7.20 8.73
N GLU A 168 11.04 7.26 10.07
CA GLU A 168 11.83 8.23 10.84
C GLU A 168 13.26 7.75 11.16
N ARG A 169 13.58 6.49 10.87
CA ARG A 169 14.76 5.81 11.43
C ARG A 169 15.96 5.70 10.48
N GLY A 170 15.82 6.08 9.20
CA GLY A 170 16.88 6.02 8.20
C GLY A 170 17.27 4.60 7.75
N VAL A 171 16.41 3.63 8.06
CA VAL A 171 16.48 2.24 7.57
C VAL A 171 15.24 1.90 6.73
N GLY A 172 14.30 2.84 6.61
CA GLY A 172 12.99 2.61 6.03
C GLY A 172 13.07 2.31 4.53
N GLU A 173 13.92 3.01 3.82
CA GLU A 173 14.16 2.93 2.38
C GLU A 173 14.74 1.57 2.00
N LEU A 174 15.74 1.10 2.76
CA LEU A 174 16.30 -0.25 2.59
C LEU A 174 15.27 -1.33 2.94
N CYS A 175 14.50 -1.14 4.02
CA CYS A 175 13.40 -2.03 4.37
C CYS A 175 12.36 -2.10 3.26
N ILE A 176 11.95 -0.97 2.68
CA ILE A 176 10.97 -0.96 1.60
C ILE A 176 11.56 -1.59 0.33
N GLY A 177 12.81 -1.28 -0.01
CA GLY A 177 13.51 -1.93 -1.13
C GLY A 177 13.52 -3.46 -0.98
N PHE A 178 13.68 -3.97 0.24
CA PHE A 178 13.54 -5.40 0.54
C PHE A 178 12.08 -5.88 0.43
N CYS A 179 11.14 -5.20 1.10
CA CYS A 179 9.74 -5.62 1.22
C CYS A 179 8.96 -5.57 -0.09
N TYR A 180 9.30 -4.68 -1.03
CA TYR A 180 8.70 -4.62 -2.36
C TYR A 180 9.62 -5.16 -3.46
N GLY A 181 10.91 -5.36 -3.20
CA GLY A 181 11.86 -5.90 -4.16
C GLY A 181 11.99 -7.42 -4.06
N TRP A 182 12.83 -7.88 -3.12
CA TRP A 182 13.12 -9.30 -2.97
C TRP A 182 11.93 -10.09 -2.43
N LEU A 183 11.25 -9.56 -1.42
CA LEU A 183 10.27 -10.32 -0.64
C LEU A 183 9.05 -10.78 -1.45
N PRO A 184 8.41 -9.98 -2.33
CA PRO A 184 7.25 -10.45 -3.08
C PRO A 184 7.64 -11.49 -4.12
N VAL A 185 8.81 -11.34 -4.75
CA VAL A 185 9.34 -12.34 -5.71
C VAL A 185 9.60 -13.67 -4.99
N ALA A 186 10.24 -13.63 -3.83
CA ALA A 186 10.48 -14.81 -3.01
C ALA A 186 9.18 -15.44 -2.52
N SER A 187 8.22 -14.64 -2.07
CA SER A 187 6.91 -15.13 -1.62
C SER A 187 6.14 -15.81 -2.75
N GLY A 188 6.07 -15.20 -3.93
CA GLY A 188 5.36 -15.76 -5.09
C GLY A 188 5.97 -17.08 -5.57
N PHE A 189 7.30 -17.18 -5.55
CA PHE A 189 7.98 -18.44 -5.86
C PHE A 189 7.77 -19.49 -4.76
N TYR A 190 7.97 -19.10 -3.50
CA TYR A 190 7.97 -20.00 -2.35
C TYR A 190 6.61 -20.67 -2.15
N ILE A 191 5.51 -19.91 -2.18
CA ILE A 191 4.20 -20.50 -1.88
C ILE A 191 3.76 -21.52 -2.94
N GLN A 192 4.35 -21.49 -4.13
CA GLN A 192 4.09 -22.48 -5.19
C GLN A 192 4.96 -23.73 -5.02
N THR A 193 6.20 -23.59 -4.56
CA THR A 193 7.23 -24.64 -4.65
C THR A 193 7.67 -25.21 -3.30
N GLY A 194 7.40 -24.49 -2.19
CA GLY A 194 7.83 -24.84 -0.84
C GLY A 194 9.29 -24.54 -0.52
N TYR A 195 10.06 -23.95 -1.44
CA TYR A 195 11.46 -23.56 -1.23
C TYR A 195 11.81 -22.23 -1.93
N VAL A 196 12.99 -21.67 -1.67
CA VAL A 196 13.46 -20.45 -2.35
C VAL A 196 14.62 -20.81 -3.27
N ASN A 197 14.45 -20.61 -4.58
CA ASN A 197 15.52 -20.82 -5.55
C ASN A 197 16.53 -19.67 -5.53
N SER A 198 17.83 -19.98 -5.69
CA SER A 198 18.91 -18.99 -5.67
C SER A 198 18.75 -17.87 -6.71
N ILE A 199 18.06 -18.13 -7.83
CA ILE A 199 17.79 -17.11 -8.87
C ILE A 199 17.01 -15.91 -8.31
N ILE A 200 16.17 -16.14 -7.30
CA ILE A 200 15.32 -15.12 -6.68
C ILE A 200 16.17 -14.01 -6.03
N HIS A 201 17.32 -14.36 -5.44
CA HIS A 201 18.22 -13.38 -4.84
C HIS A 201 18.74 -12.41 -5.91
N TRP A 202 19.13 -12.91 -7.08
CA TRP A 202 19.65 -12.09 -8.17
C TRP A 202 18.56 -11.24 -8.83
N ILE A 203 17.35 -11.76 -8.99
CA ILE A 203 16.21 -11.02 -9.56
C ILE A 203 15.71 -9.95 -8.59
N GLY A 204 15.76 -10.21 -7.29
CA GLY A 204 15.32 -9.24 -6.27
C GLY A 204 16.17 -7.97 -6.21
N VAL A 205 17.47 -8.04 -6.52
CA VAL A 205 18.39 -6.89 -6.46
C VAL A 205 17.97 -5.73 -7.37
N PRO A 206 17.84 -5.89 -8.71
CA PRO A 206 17.47 -4.78 -9.58
C PRO A 206 16.08 -4.21 -9.26
N ILE A 207 15.13 -5.06 -8.83
CA ILE A 207 13.79 -4.62 -8.43
C ILE A 207 13.87 -3.77 -7.15
N GLY A 208 14.57 -4.26 -6.13
CA GLY A 208 14.75 -3.54 -4.87
C GLY A 208 15.47 -2.21 -5.05
N LEU A 209 16.51 -2.16 -5.88
CA LEU A 209 17.22 -0.92 -6.22
C LEU A 209 16.33 0.08 -6.96
N THR A 210 15.46 -0.39 -7.84
CA THR A 210 14.50 0.48 -8.55
C THR A 210 13.53 1.12 -7.57
N ILE A 211 13.02 0.33 -6.61
CA ILE A 211 12.08 0.81 -5.59
C ILE A 211 12.76 1.78 -4.63
N PHE A 212 13.99 1.48 -4.22
CA PHE A 212 14.82 2.38 -3.44
C PHE A 212 14.98 3.75 -4.13
N ASN A 213 15.28 3.74 -5.44
CA ASN A 213 15.38 4.98 -6.22
C ASN A 213 14.05 5.74 -6.32
N VAL A 214 12.92 5.05 -6.49
CA VAL A 214 11.59 5.68 -6.51
C VAL A 214 11.30 6.38 -5.18
N ILE A 215 11.67 5.77 -4.05
CA ILE A 215 11.48 6.37 -2.73
C ILE A 215 12.36 7.60 -2.57
N LEU A 216 13.65 7.51 -2.92
CA LEU A 216 14.53 8.67 -2.89
C LEU A 216 13.99 9.83 -3.73
N LEU A 217 13.49 9.56 -4.94
CA LEU A 217 12.86 10.56 -5.80
C LEU A 217 11.65 11.24 -5.15
N ASN A 218 10.90 10.52 -4.31
CA ASN A 218 9.78 11.08 -3.56
C ASN A 218 10.23 11.89 -2.35
N GLU A 219 11.34 11.50 -1.71
CA GLU A 219 11.89 12.19 -0.54
C GLU A 219 12.56 13.53 -0.90
N PHE A 220 13.11 13.69 -2.12
CA PHE A 220 13.74 14.96 -2.54
C PHE A 220 12.81 16.18 -2.44
N PRO A 221 11.59 16.16 -3.00
CA PRO A 221 10.62 17.24 -2.79
C PRO A 221 10.18 17.40 -1.33
N ASP A 222 10.13 16.30 -0.58
CA ASP A 222 9.65 16.27 0.80
C ASP A 222 10.72 16.66 1.83
N PHE A 223 11.98 16.85 1.42
CA PHE A 223 13.10 17.13 2.32
C PHE A 223 12.81 18.22 3.37
N ILE A 224 12.23 19.35 2.96
CA ILE A 224 11.89 20.45 3.89
C ILE A 224 10.74 20.04 4.83
N ALA A 225 9.73 19.35 4.32
CA ALA A 225 8.60 18.89 5.13
C ALA A 225 9.06 17.84 6.16
N ASP A 226 9.81 16.85 5.71
CA ASP A 226 10.37 15.76 6.52
C ASP A 226 11.30 16.29 7.62
N SER A 227 12.23 17.17 7.28
CA SER A 227 13.14 17.78 8.26
C SER A 227 12.39 18.61 9.31
N THR A 228 11.33 19.34 8.91
CA THR A 228 10.51 20.16 9.81
C THR A 228 9.74 19.32 10.83
N VAL A 229 9.25 18.12 10.43
CA VAL A 229 8.55 17.19 11.36
C VAL A 229 9.50 16.27 12.14
N GLY A 230 10.82 16.43 11.96
CA GLY A 230 11.85 15.68 12.68
C GLY A 230 12.09 14.26 12.14
N LYS A 231 11.63 13.95 10.92
CA LYS A 231 11.99 12.70 10.24
C LYS A 231 13.49 12.68 9.96
N ARG A 232 14.09 11.50 10.14
CA ARG A 232 15.51 11.25 9.86
C ARG A 232 15.65 10.09 8.88
N ASN A 233 14.97 10.21 7.73
CA ASN A 233 15.18 9.35 6.57
C ASN A 233 16.62 9.52 6.03
N ILE A 234 17.06 8.65 5.13
CA ILE A 234 18.42 8.64 4.57
C ILE A 234 18.74 9.98 3.94
N LEU A 235 17.82 10.55 3.17
CA LEU A 235 18.04 11.84 2.52
C LEU A 235 18.31 12.95 3.54
N VAL A 236 17.46 13.11 4.57
CA VAL A 236 17.66 14.11 5.63
C VAL A 236 18.95 13.88 6.42
N ARG A 237 19.40 12.63 6.56
CA ARG A 237 20.67 12.32 7.26
C ARG A 237 21.91 12.64 6.43
N VAL A 238 21.84 12.45 5.12
CA VAL A 238 22.98 12.66 4.21
C VAL A 238 23.13 14.13 3.85
N GLY A 239 22.04 14.89 3.81
CA GLY A 239 22.03 16.30 3.43
C GLY A 239 21.66 16.50 1.97
#